data_AF-A0A4S5JRJ5-F1
#
_entry.id   AF-A0A4S5JRJ5-F1
#
_cell.length_a   1.000
_cell.length_b   1.000
_cell.length_c   1.000
_cell.angle_alpha   90.00
_cell.angle_beta   90.00
_cell.angle_gamma   90.00
#
_symmetry.space_group_name_H-M   'P 1'
#
loop_
_entity.id
_entity.type
_entity.pdbx_description
1 polymer ?
#
loop_
_entity_poly.entity_id
_entity_poly.type
_entity_poly.pdbx_seq_one_letter_code
_entity_poly.pdbx_strand_id
1 'polypeptide(L)'
;MSHPVVSDDYFQQWQDLIDLFAEFMEVPVVLLTHLNESDELAVMVKNRAIENPYQINQKFNLTGSDTYCEFAIRQQQTLFVANANEDPQWKDKYDHNLGMVNYLGVPVIWPNGDPFGTLCVLDTKTHYYSELQIKMMVQLRNIFEANLDIMEKNFELEEVAKTLEYLANTDDLTGLWNRRAFIAQAETELQRTSRYNRTLCLLMFDIDDFKRINDLHGHNTGDEAIKLFSECIMTSKRSYDIFGRIGGEEFAMILPETELASALTLAERMRECVENLTLPLVSGENVSFTVSIGLTEYSEQDDGIFALLSRADRNLYIAKHQGKNCVVA
;
A
#
# COMPACT_ATOMS: atom_id res chain seq x y z
N MET A 1 10.81 11.93 -1.06
CA MET A 1 9.69 10.97 -1.14
C MET A 1 10.29 9.63 -1.53
N SER A 2 9.66 8.52 -1.15
CA SER A 2 10.12 7.19 -1.61
C SER A 2 9.76 7.05 -3.08
N HIS A 3 10.76 6.82 -3.93
CA HIS A 3 10.52 6.43 -5.33
C HIS A 3 9.94 5.02 -5.41
N PRO A 4 9.16 4.68 -6.46
CA PRO A 4 8.69 3.32 -6.66
C PRO A 4 9.87 2.38 -6.94
N VAL A 5 9.73 1.12 -6.51
CA VAL A 5 10.69 0.07 -6.86
C VAL A 5 10.51 -0.31 -8.34
N VAL A 6 11.60 -0.37 -9.09
CA VAL A 6 11.58 -0.84 -10.48
C VAL A 6 11.15 -2.31 -10.50
N SER A 7 10.08 -2.60 -11.25
CA SER A 7 9.55 -3.97 -11.36
C SER A 7 10.45 -4.89 -12.19
N ASP A 8 10.30 -6.20 -11.98
CA ASP A 8 11.04 -7.24 -12.72
C ASP A 8 10.85 -7.12 -14.25
N ASP A 9 9.66 -6.72 -14.71
CA ASP A 9 9.37 -6.54 -16.13
C ASP A 9 10.22 -5.42 -16.74
N TYR A 10 10.30 -4.27 -16.08
CA TYR A 10 11.13 -3.16 -16.52
C TYR A 10 12.61 -3.48 -16.41
N PHE A 11 13.01 -4.16 -15.33
CA PHE A 11 14.37 -4.63 -15.15
C PHE A 11 14.83 -5.51 -16.32
N GLN A 12 14.00 -6.49 -16.72
CA GLN A 12 14.32 -7.38 -17.83
C GLN A 12 14.39 -6.65 -19.18
N GLN A 13 13.46 -5.70 -19.43
CA GLN A 13 13.51 -4.88 -20.63
C GLN A 13 14.79 -4.02 -20.70
N TRP A 14 15.19 -3.41 -19.57
CA TRP A 14 16.41 -2.61 -19.50
C TRP A 14 17.67 -3.48 -19.66
N GLN A 15 17.65 -4.70 -19.13
CA GLN A 15 18.72 -5.67 -19.33
C GLN A 15 18.93 -5.98 -20.82
N ASP A 16 17.87 -6.31 -21.54
CA ASP A 16 17.98 -6.64 -22.96
C ASP A 16 18.39 -5.41 -23.81
N LEU A 17 17.92 -4.22 -23.45
CA LEU A 17 18.35 -2.96 -24.09
C LEU A 17 19.84 -2.70 -23.90
N ILE A 18 20.36 -2.89 -22.68
CA ILE A 18 21.77 -2.63 -22.35
C ILE A 18 22.71 -3.60 -23.07
N ASP A 19 22.29 -4.86 -23.26
CA ASP A 19 23.08 -5.83 -24.02
C ASP A 19 23.25 -5.43 -25.48
N LEU A 20 22.14 -5.10 -26.15
CA LEU A 20 22.16 -4.60 -27.53
C LEU A 20 22.95 -3.30 -27.66
N PHE A 21 22.84 -2.43 -26.65
CA PHE A 21 23.54 -1.16 -26.61
C PHE A 21 25.06 -1.34 -26.50
N ALA A 22 25.53 -2.33 -25.73
CA ALA A 22 26.95 -2.65 -25.63
C ALA A 22 27.56 -3.04 -26.97
N GLU A 23 26.87 -3.89 -27.73
CA GLU A 23 27.29 -4.29 -29.09
C GLU A 23 27.33 -3.08 -30.03
N PHE A 24 26.30 -2.23 -30.00
CA PHE A 24 26.22 -1.04 -30.83
C PHE A 24 27.31 0.01 -30.50
N MET A 25 27.65 0.14 -29.22
CA MET A 25 28.69 1.07 -28.76
C MET A 25 30.10 0.50 -28.97
N GLU A 26 30.24 -0.78 -29.29
CA GLU A 26 31.52 -1.49 -29.44
C GLU A 26 32.39 -1.40 -28.17
N VAL A 27 31.75 -1.55 -26.99
CA VAL A 27 32.40 -1.43 -25.67
C VAL A 27 32.21 -2.70 -24.84
N PRO A 28 33.18 -3.04 -23.97
CA PRO A 28 33.05 -4.20 -23.10
C PRO A 28 32.02 -4.00 -21.98
N VAL A 29 31.79 -2.75 -21.56
CA VAL A 29 31.00 -2.44 -20.37
C VAL A 29 29.95 -1.36 -20.65
N VAL A 30 28.71 -1.69 -20.33
CA VAL A 30 27.58 -0.76 -20.22
C VAL A 30 26.91 -1.01 -18.88
N LEU A 31 26.67 0.05 -18.11
CA LEU A 31 26.02 -0.01 -16.81
C LEU A 31 24.87 1.01 -16.75
N LEU A 32 23.77 0.60 -16.13
CA LEU A 32 22.81 1.50 -15.53
C LEU A 32 22.95 1.36 -14.02
N THR A 33 23.30 2.44 -13.34
CA THR A 33 23.40 2.51 -11.89
C THR A 33 22.16 3.16 -11.30
N HIS A 34 21.91 2.91 -10.01
CA HIS A 34 20.88 3.61 -9.23
C HIS A 34 21.42 4.02 -7.85
N LEU A 35 20.86 5.05 -7.25
CA LEU A 35 21.03 5.38 -5.84
C LEU A 35 20.09 4.51 -5.00
N ASN A 36 20.66 3.71 -4.09
CA ASN A 36 19.89 2.85 -3.22
C ASN A 36 19.27 3.62 -2.03
N GLU A 37 18.53 2.93 -1.16
CA GLU A 37 17.88 3.53 0.02
C GLU A 37 18.82 4.25 1.00
N SER A 38 20.14 3.97 0.92
CA SER A 38 21.17 4.62 1.74
C SER A 38 21.91 5.74 0.98
N ASP A 39 21.35 6.22 -0.14
CA ASP A 39 21.96 7.17 -1.08
C ASP A 39 23.32 6.69 -1.64
N GLU A 40 23.54 5.37 -1.67
CA GLU A 40 24.74 4.79 -2.26
C GLU A 40 24.46 4.34 -3.70
N LEU A 41 25.31 4.79 -4.62
CA LEU A 41 25.32 4.34 -6.00
C LEU A 41 25.67 2.85 -6.08
N ALA A 42 24.82 2.09 -6.75
CA ALA A 42 25.01 0.68 -7.02
C ALA A 42 24.68 0.35 -8.48
N VAL A 43 25.30 -0.72 -9.00
CA VAL A 43 24.96 -1.24 -10.33
C VAL A 43 23.56 -1.84 -10.29
N MET A 44 22.65 -1.30 -11.10
CA MET A 44 21.31 -1.87 -11.29
C MET A 44 21.33 -2.93 -12.38
N VAL A 45 21.78 -2.53 -13.57
CA VAL A 45 21.79 -3.37 -14.78
C VAL A 45 23.16 -3.26 -15.42
N LYS A 46 23.65 -4.36 -15.98
CA LYS A 46 24.92 -4.43 -16.69
C LYS A 46 24.79 -5.27 -17.96
N ASN A 47 25.55 -4.99 -19.01
CA ASN A 47 25.59 -5.91 -20.15
C ASN A 47 26.20 -7.26 -19.75
N ARG A 48 25.69 -8.35 -20.31
CA ARG A 48 26.03 -9.75 -20.03
C ARG A 48 27.30 -10.23 -20.75
N ALA A 49 28.18 -9.32 -21.17
CA ALA A 49 29.46 -9.66 -21.76
C ALA A 49 30.42 -10.26 -20.72
N ILE A 50 31.26 -11.22 -21.14
CA ILE A 50 32.26 -11.86 -20.28
C ILE A 50 33.30 -10.84 -19.81
N GLU A 51 33.59 -9.84 -20.65
CA GLU A 51 34.53 -8.77 -20.37
C GLU A 51 34.02 -7.77 -19.32
N ASN A 52 32.71 -7.77 -18.98
CA ASN A 52 32.17 -6.86 -17.99
C ASN A 52 32.42 -7.38 -16.56
N PRO A 53 33.34 -6.76 -15.78
CA PRO A 53 33.76 -7.27 -14.48
C PRO A 53 32.78 -6.93 -13.35
N TYR A 54 31.83 -6.02 -13.59
CA TYR A 54 30.92 -5.53 -12.55
C TYR A 54 29.87 -6.57 -12.17
N GLN A 55 29.33 -6.47 -10.95
CA GLN A 55 28.23 -7.30 -10.47
C GLN A 55 26.99 -6.46 -10.21
N ILE A 56 25.80 -7.05 -10.39
CA ILE A 56 24.54 -6.40 -9.98
C ILE A 56 24.59 -6.15 -8.47
N ASN A 57 24.08 -5.01 -8.02
CA ASN A 57 24.15 -4.49 -6.65
C ASN A 57 25.57 -4.23 -6.13
N GLN A 58 26.60 -4.30 -6.98
CA GLN A 58 27.92 -3.83 -6.61
C GLN A 58 27.83 -2.34 -6.27
N LYS A 59 28.15 -2.02 -5.02
CA LYS A 59 28.21 -0.64 -4.53
C LYS A 59 29.52 0.00 -4.97
N PHE A 60 29.45 1.28 -5.29
CA PHE A 60 30.63 2.12 -5.41
C PHE A 60 30.86 2.74 -4.02
N ASN A 61 32.02 2.50 -3.39
CA ASN A 61 32.28 2.98 -2.02
C ASN A 61 32.30 4.52 -1.99
N LEU A 62 31.23 5.13 -1.49
CA LEU A 62 30.93 6.56 -1.56
C LEU A 62 31.36 7.33 -0.32
N THR A 63 32.66 7.38 -0.06
CA THR A 63 33.21 8.42 0.81
C THR A 63 34.47 9.01 0.18
N GLY A 64 34.29 10.10 -0.57
CA GLY A 64 35.37 10.93 -1.11
C GLY A 64 35.99 10.47 -2.44
N SER A 65 35.39 9.52 -3.14
CA SER A 65 35.87 9.05 -4.44
C SER A 65 35.18 9.78 -5.59
N ASP A 66 35.83 10.77 -6.21
CA ASP A 66 35.42 11.37 -7.48
C ASP A 66 35.37 10.32 -8.63
N THR A 67 34.46 9.35 -8.56
CA THR A 67 34.23 8.39 -9.65
C THR A 67 33.49 9.08 -10.79
N TYR A 68 33.62 8.55 -12.00
CA TYR A 68 32.97 9.11 -13.18
C TYR A 68 31.46 9.28 -13.02
N CYS A 69 30.79 8.25 -12.50
CA CYS A 69 29.34 8.23 -12.32
C CYS A 69 28.86 9.28 -11.31
N GLU A 70 29.55 9.38 -10.17
CA GLU A 70 29.22 10.36 -9.13
C GLU A 70 29.38 11.79 -9.64
N PHE A 71 30.45 12.06 -10.40
CA PHE A 71 30.66 13.37 -11.01
C PHE A 71 29.54 13.72 -12.00
N ALA A 72 29.14 12.77 -12.86
CA ALA A 72 28.07 12.97 -13.83
C ALA A 72 26.72 13.26 -13.15
N ILE A 73 26.41 12.56 -12.05
CA ILE A 73 25.22 12.81 -11.22
C ILE A 73 25.30 14.20 -10.57
N ARG A 74 26.41 14.50 -9.88
CA ARG A 74 26.58 15.76 -9.13
C ARG A 74 26.53 17.00 -10.04
N GLN A 75 27.12 16.92 -11.22
CA GLN A 75 27.11 18.01 -12.20
C GLN A 75 25.83 18.03 -13.06
N GLN A 76 25.00 16.98 -12.98
CA GLN A 76 23.83 16.76 -13.85
C GLN A 76 24.15 16.98 -15.34
N GLN A 77 25.32 16.52 -15.79
CA GLN A 77 25.80 16.71 -17.14
C GLN A 77 26.43 15.44 -17.69
N THR A 78 26.42 15.32 -19.02
CA THR A 78 27.16 14.26 -19.72
C THR A 78 28.64 14.40 -19.43
N LEU A 79 29.28 13.32 -19.00
CA LEU A 79 30.73 13.26 -18.81
C LEU A 79 31.33 12.34 -19.87
N PHE A 80 32.32 12.85 -20.59
CA PHE A 80 33.11 12.08 -21.55
C PHE A 80 34.59 12.19 -21.20
N VAL A 81 35.26 11.04 -21.11
CA VAL A 81 36.70 10.90 -20.88
C VAL A 81 37.23 9.88 -21.88
N ALA A 82 37.96 10.36 -22.88
CA ALA A 82 38.50 9.50 -23.94
C ALA A 82 39.56 8.52 -23.40
N ASN A 83 40.45 9.01 -22.54
CA ASN A 83 41.46 8.23 -21.83
C ASN A 83 41.89 8.94 -20.54
N ALA A 84 41.60 8.34 -19.39
CA ALA A 84 41.93 8.85 -18.06
C ALA A 84 43.42 9.12 -17.88
N ASN A 85 44.29 8.29 -18.46
CA ASN A 85 45.74 8.43 -18.31
C ASN A 85 46.30 9.68 -18.99
N GLU A 86 45.55 10.23 -19.95
CA GLU A 86 45.91 11.44 -20.71
C GLU A 86 45.21 12.69 -20.16
N ASP A 87 44.25 12.52 -19.24
CA ASP A 87 43.49 13.61 -18.64
C ASP A 87 43.98 13.90 -17.21
N PRO A 88 44.60 15.08 -16.95
CA PRO A 88 45.10 15.44 -15.62
C PRO A 88 44.05 15.42 -14.52
N GLN A 89 42.76 15.61 -14.85
CA GLN A 89 41.68 15.56 -13.88
C GLN A 89 41.38 14.13 -13.44
N TRP A 90 41.49 13.16 -14.35
CA TRP A 90 40.99 11.79 -14.14
C TRP A 90 42.07 10.76 -13.91
N LYS A 91 43.34 11.07 -14.21
CA LYS A 91 44.47 10.15 -14.14
C LYS A 91 44.58 9.35 -12.84
N ASP A 92 44.28 9.96 -11.71
CA ASP A 92 44.38 9.34 -10.38
C ASP A 92 43.01 9.03 -9.74
N LYS A 93 41.91 9.14 -10.51
CA LYS A 93 40.52 9.11 -10.01
C LYS A 93 39.66 7.96 -10.57
N TYR A 94 40.23 7.10 -11.40
CA TYR A 94 39.55 5.91 -11.93
C TYR A 94 40.03 4.63 -11.24
N ASP A 95 39.27 3.55 -11.36
CA ASP A 95 39.65 2.27 -10.77
C ASP A 95 40.79 1.62 -11.57
N HIS A 96 42.03 1.80 -11.09
CA HIS A 96 43.22 1.20 -11.68
C HIS A 96 43.22 -0.33 -11.64
N ASN A 97 42.42 -0.98 -10.76
CA ASN A 97 42.33 -2.44 -10.73
C ASN A 97 41.52 -2.98 -11.90
N LEU A 98 40.48 -2.25 -12.31
CA LEU A 98 39.64 -2.61 -13.46
C LEU A 98 40.17 -2.04 -14.78
N GLY A 99 41.04 -1.02 -14.72
CA GLY A 99 41.69 -0.44 -15.88
C GLY A 99 40.74 0.31 -16.82
N MET A 100 39.58 0.74 -16.34
CA MET A 100 38.54 1.42 -17.13
C MET A 100 38.95 2.89 -17.39
N VAL A 101 39.83 3.08 -18.36
CA VAL A 101 40.40 4.39 -18.71
C VAL A 101 39.45 5.24 -19.56
N ASN A 102 38.47 4.65 -20.23
CA ASN A 102 37.48 5.36 -21.01
C ASN A 102 36.14 5.39 -20.29
N TYR A 103 35.44 6.52 -20.40
CA TYR A 103 34.12 6.69 -19.85
C TYR A 103 33.27 7.62 -20.71
N LEU A 104 32.03 7.22 -20.99
CA LEU A 104 30.97 8.13 -21.41
C LEU A 104 29.73 7.82 -20.56
N GLY A 105 29.20 8.82 -19.87
CA GLY A 105 28.03 8.64 -19.02
C GLY A 105 27.10 9.83 -19.02
N VAL A 106 25.82 9.53 -18.90
CA VAL A 106 24.74 10.50 -18.80
C VAL A 106 23.96 10.26 -17.50
N PRO A 107 23.65 11.31 -16.72
CA PRO A 107 22.80 11.15 -15.54
C PRO A 107 21.41 10.71 -15.99
N VAL A 108 20.79 9.83 -15.21
CA VAL A 108 19.38 9.45 -15.34
C VAL A 108 18.67 10.06 -14.14
N ILE A 109 17.54 10.73 -14.37
CA ILE A 109 16.78 11.42 -13.34
C ILE A 109 15.36 10.88 -13.22
N TRP A 110 14.84 10.96 -11.99
CA TRP A 110 13.41 10.85 -11.75
C TRP A 110 12.67 12.07 -12.28
N PRO A 111 11.36 11.97 -12.57
CA PRO A 111 10.56 13.08 -13.08
C PRO A 111 10.49 14.28 -12.13
N ASN A 112 10.57 14.02 -10.83
CA ASN A 112 10.63 15.06 -9.80
C ASN A 112 11.98 15.80 -9.74
N GLY A 113 12.98 15.39 -10.53
CA GLY A 113 14.31 15.97 -10.61
C GLY A 113 15.36 15.31 -9.72
N ASP A 114 14.97 14.32 -8.91
CA ASP A 114 15.91 13.56 -8.08
C ASP A 114 16.84 12.72 -8.98
N PRO A 115 18.11 12.54 -8.58
CA PRO A 115 19.01 11.64 -9.28
C PRO A 115 18.52 10.19 -9.14
N PHE A 116 18.30 9.50 -10.26
CA PHE A 116 18.13 8.06 -10.25
C PHE A 116 19.50 7.38 -10.21
N GLY A 117 20.39 7.75 -11.12
CA GLY A 117 21.73 7.20 -11.23
C GLY A 117 22.43 7.62 -12.51
N THR A 118 23.19 6.73 -13.13
CA THR A 118 23.91 7.03 -14.38
C THR A 118 23.79 5.88 -15.36
N LEU A 119 23.54 6.21 -16.61
CA LEU A 119 23.74 5.28 -17.71
C LEU A 119 25.12 5.59 -18.30
N CYS A 120 26.01 4.61 -18.28
CA CYS A 120 27.39 4.79 -18.72
C CYS A 120 27.94 3.61 -19.51
N VAL A 121 28.94 3.91 -20.32
CA VAL A 121 29.77 2.95 -21.05
C VAL A 121 31.22 3.14 -20.65
N LEU A 122 31.96 2.02 -20.53
CA LEU A 122 33.36 2.01 -20.12
C LEU A 122 34.19 1.09 -21.01
N ASP A 123 35.46 1.45 -21.18
CA ASP A 123 36.45 0.66 -21.90
C ASP A 123 37.82 0.75 -21.21
N THR A 124 38.62 -0.30 -21.38
CA THR A 124 40.02 -0.38 -20.93
C THR A 124 41.01 0.26 -21.91
N LYS A 125 40.51 0.71 -23.06
CA LYS A 125 41.29 1.39 -24.11
C LYS A 125 40.74 2.78 -24.38
N THR A 126 41.56 3.63 -24.99
CA THR A 126 41.08 4.91 -25.53
C THR A 126 39.96 4.67 -26.54
N HIS A 127 38.82 5.34 -26.36
CA HIS A 127 37.66 5.22 -27.23
C HIS A 127 37.08 6.61 -27.54
N TYR A 128 36.74 6.85 -28.81
CA TYR A 128 36.02 8.05 -29.25
C TYR A 128 34.70 7.66 -29.88
N TYR A 129 33.61 8.27 -29.42
CA TYR A 129 32.26 7.95 -29.88
C TYR A 129 31.85 8.87 -31.03
N SER A 130 31.21 8.28 -32.04
CA SER A 130 30.58 9.02 -33.13
C SER A 130 29.39 9.87 -32.63
N GLU A 131 28.99 10.87 -33.40
CA GLU A 131 27.77 11.63 -33.10
C GLU A 131 26.53 10.74 -32.99
N LEU A 132 26.46 9.67 -33.79
CA LEU A 132 25.34 8.73 -33.74
C LEU A 132 25.33 7.96 -32.41
N GLN A 133 26.48 7.49 -31.94
CA GLN A 133 26.61 6.82 -30.64
C GLN A 133 26.21 7.73 -29.49
N ILE A 134 26.67 8.99 -29.49
CA ILE A 134 26.29 9.97 -28.46
C ILE A 134 24.79 10.27 -28.53
N LYS A 135 24.21 10.42 -29.72
CA LYS A 135 22.75 10.60 -29.86
C LYS A 135 21.98 9.39 -29.34
N MET A 136 22.43 8.18 -29.63
CA MET A 136 21.80 6.95 -29.14
C MET A 136 21.91 6.81 -27.61
N MET A 137 23.03 7.23 -27.01
CA MET A 137 23.21 7.34 -25.56
C MET A 137 22.10 8.17 -24.90
N VAL A 138 21.82 9.34 -25.48
CA VAL A 138 20.77 10.25 -25.01
C VAL A 138 19.38 9.65 -25.23
N GLN A 139 19.13 8.99 -26.36
CA GLN A 139 17.84 8.34 -26.60
C GLN A 139 17.57 7.19 -25.61
N LEU A 140 18.59 6.36 -25.31
CA LEU A 140 18.45 5.29 -24.34
C LEU A 140 18.19 5.83 -22.93
N ARG A 141 18.90 6.89 -22.52
CA ARG A 141 18.59 7.61 -21.28
C ARG A 141 17.15 8.10 -21.24
N ASN A 142 16.67 8.74 -22.32
CA ASN A 142 15.30 9.24 -22.38
C ASN A 142 14.26 8.11 -22.27
N ILE A 143 14.55 6.90 -22.77
CA ILE A 143 13.69 5.73 -22.59
C ILE A 143 13.64 5.32 -21.12
N PHE A 144 14.79 5.29 -20.43
CA PHE A 144 14.81 4.98 -18.99
C PHE A 144 14.06 6.03 -18.18
N GLU A 145 14.27 7.32 -18.43
CA GLU A 145 13.55 8.41 -17.76
C GLU A 145 12.03 8.36 -18.04
N ALA A 146 11.61 8.02 -19.26
CA ALA A 146 10.21 7.83 -19.59
C ALA A 146 9.59 6.63 -18.86
N ASN A 147 10.34 5.53 -18.70
CA ASN A 147 9.88 4.38 -17.93
C ASN A 147 9.76 4.72 -16.43
N LEU A 148 10.71 5.49 -15.88
CA LEU A 148 10.65 6.00 -14.50
C LEU A 148 9.41 6.90 -14.29
N ASP A 149 9.09 7.78 -15.26
CA ASP A 149 7.88 8.61 -15.24
C ASP A 149 6.58 7.80 -15.22
N ILE A 150 6.52 6.73 -16.03
CA ILE A 150 5.37 5.83 -16.03
C ILE A 150 5.24 5.11 -14.67
N MET A 151 6.36 4.68 -14.08
CA MET A 151 6.35 4.02 -12.76
C MET A 151 5.84 4.95 -11.66
N GLU A 152 6.34 6.19 -11.59
CA GLU A 152 5.92 7.17 -10.58
C GLU A 152 4.41 7.45 -10.70
N LYS A 153 3.93 7.69 -11.92
CA LYS A 153 2.49 7.90 -12.18
C LYS A 153 1.63 6.69 -11.84
N ASN A 154 2.08 5.48 -12.15
CA ASN A 154 1.32 4.27 -11.81
C ASN A 154 1.24 4.08 -10.30
N PHE A 155 2.33 4.32 -9.58
CA PHE A 155 2.35 4.26 -8.13
C PHE A 155 1.39 5.29 -7.51
N GLU A 156 1.41 6.54 -7.98
CA GLU A 156 0.46 7.58 -7.55
C GLU A 156 -1.00 7.19 -7.82
N LEU A 157 -1.28 6.66 -9.02
CA LEU A 157 -2.62 6.20 -9.40
C LEU A 157 -3.11 5.07 -8.49
N GLU A 158 -2.25 4.12 -8.14
CA GLU A 158 -2.58 3.03 -7.23
C GLU A 158 -2.89 3.54 -5.82
N GLU A 159 -2.11 4.47 -5.29
CA GLU A 159 -2.34 5.04 -3.96
C GLU A 159 -3.62 5.87 -3.90
N VAL A 160 -3.90 6.65 -4.95
CA VAL A 160 -5.17 7.38 -5.10
C VAL A 160 -6.33 6.40 -5.19
N ALA A 161 -6.22 5.32 -5.98
CA ALA A 161 -7.27 4.32 -6.10
C ALA A 161 -7.58 3.63 -4.77
N LYS A 162 -6.55 3.21 -4.02
CA LYS A 162 -6.70 2.62 -2.67
C LYS A 162 -7.38 3.59 -1.71
N THR A 163 -6.97 4.86 -1.74
CA THR A 163 -7.57 5.90 -0.89
C THR A 163 -9.04 6.12 -1.23
N LEU A 164 -9.38 6.20 -2.52
CA LEU A 164 -10.75 6.34 -2.98
C LEU A 164 -11.59 5.12 -2.60
N GLU A 165 -11.05 3.91 -2.74
CA GLU A 165 -11.73 2.68 -2.32
C GLU A 165 -12.01 2.65 -0.82
N TYR A 166 -11.02 3.05 0.00
CA TYR A 166 -11.17 3.18 1.44
C TYR A 166 -12.29 4.19 1.77
N LEU A 167 -12.16 5.45 1.33
CA LEU A 167 -13.17 6.49 1.59
C LEU A 167 -14.57 6.15 1.06
N ALA A 168 -14.65 5.42 -0.05
CA ALA A 168 -15.91 4.99 -0.63
C ALA A 168 -16.60 3.91 0.21
N ASN A 169 -15.84 3.10 0.95
CA ASN A 169 -16.35 1.89 1.58
C ASN A 169 -16.27 1.88 3.11
N THR A 170 -15.50 2.77 3.73
CA THR A 170 -15.36 2.82 5.19
C THR A 170 -16.12 3.98 5.81
N ASP A 171 -16.47 3.84 7.08
CA ASP A 171 -16.96 4.90 7.95
C ASP A 171 -15.76 5.64 8.57
N ASP A 172 -15.68 6.96 8.38
CA ASP A 172 -14.51 7.76 8.77
C ASP A 172 -14.21 7.75 10.27
N LEU A 173 -15.23 7.56 11.11
CA LEU A 173 -15.07 7.57 12.57
C LEU A 173 -14.52 6.25 13.10
N THR A 174 -14.98 5.12 12.54
CA THR A 174 -14.75 3.78 13.09
C THR A 174 -13.84 2.90 12.25
N GLY A 175 -13.60 3.25 10.98
CA GLY A 175 -12.87 2.42 10.01
C GLY A 175 -13.63 1.15 9.57
N LEU A 176 -14.86 0.96 10.05
CA LEU A 176 -15.71 -0.17 9.66
C LEU A 176 -16.27 0.02 8.25
N TRP A 177 -16.87 -1.03 7.67
CA TRP A 177 -17.66 -0.84 6.46
C TRP A 177 -18.76 0.21 6.72
N ASN A 178 -18.87 1.21 5.85
CA ASN A 178 -20.01 2.11 5.87
C ASN A 178 -21.27 1.38 5.40
N ARG A 179 -22.44 2.01 5.60
CA ARG A 179 -23.74 1.44 5.25
C ARG A 179 -23.78 0.87 3.82
N ARG A 180 -23.26 1.61 2.84
CA ARG A 180 -23.31 1.19 1.43
C ARG A 180 -22.48 -0.06 1.21
N ALA A 181 -21.24 -0.08 1.70
CA ALA A 181 -20.34 -1.21 1.54
C ALA A 181 -20.83 -2.44 2.31
N PHE A 182 -21.31 -2.26 3.55
CA PHE A 182 -21.89 -3.34 4.34
C PHE A 182 -23.03 -4.04 3.59
N ILE A 183 -23.98 -3.28 3.03
CA ILE A 183 -25.11 -3.85 2.28
C ILE A 183 -24.62 -4.64 1.06
N ALA A 184 -23.68 -4.10 0.29
CA ALA A 184 -23.14 -4.80 -0.89
C ALA A 184 -22.43 -6.12 -0.51
N GLN A 185 -21.65 -6.11 0.56
CA GLN A 185 -20.97 -7.31 1.07
C GLN A 185 -21.99 -8.33 1.61
N ALA A 186 -23.00 -7.87 2.35
CA ALA A 186 -24.06 -8.70 2.89
C ALA A 186 -24.93 -9.35 1.81
N GLU A 187 -25.26 -8.64 0.73
CA GLU A 187 -25.95 -9.20 -0.44
C GLU A 187 -25.13 -10.28 -1.13
N THR A 188 -23.83 -10.02 -1.32
CA THR A 188 -22.91 -10.99 -1.92
C THR A 188 -22.86 -12.28 -1.10
N GLU A 189 -22.78 -12.15 0.23
CA GLU A 189 -22.72 -13.30 1.13
C GLU A 189 -24.05 -14.04 1.27
N LEU A 190 -25.17 -13.32 1.22
CA LEU A 190 -26.52 -13.91 1.18
C LEU A 190 -26.72 -14.74 -0.10
N GLN A 191 -26.29 -14.23 -1.25
CA GLN A 191 -26.34 -14.98 -2.51
C GLN A 191 -25.52 -16.27 -2.47
N ARG A 192 -24.34 -16.23 -1.84
CA ARG A 192 -23.51 -17.43 -1.63
C ARG A 192 -24.20 -18.42 -0.71
N THR A 193 -24.74 -17.94 0.40
CA THR A 193 -25.48 -18.74 1.39
C THR A 193 -26.65 -19.47 0.74
N SER A 194 -27.50 -18.73 0.00
CA SER A 194 -28.65 -19.28 -0.73
C SER A 194 -28.23 -20.31 -1.78
N ARG A 195 -27.19 -20.01 -2.59
CA ARG A 195 -26.70 -20.91 -3.64
C ARG A 195 -26.19 -22.24 -3.11
N TYR A 196 -25.53 -22.24 -1.95
CA TYR A 196 -24.91 -23.42 -1.36
C TYR A 196 -25.72 -24.05 -0.23
N ASN A 197 -26.94 -23.55 0.03
CA ASN A 197 -27.80 -23.98 1.13
C ASN A 197 -27.06 -24.00 2.48
N ARG A 198 -26.40 -22.89 2.80
CA ARG A 198 -25.63 -22.70 4.05
C ARG A 198 -26.46 -21.90 5.07
N THR A 199 -26.00 -21.89 6.30
CA THR A 199 -26.56 -21.04 7.36
C THR A 199 -25.91 -19.66 7.36
N LEU A 200 -26.67 -18.65 7.76
CA LEU A 200 -26.20 -17.27 7.91
C LEU A 200 -27.04 -16.61 8.99
N CYS A 201 -26.39 -15.89 9.89
CA CYS A 201 -27.07 -15.04 10.86
C CYS A 201 -26.74 -13.57 10.64
N LEU A 202 -27.69 -12.71 11.00
CA LEU A 202 -27.53 -11.26 10.99
C LEU A 202 -27.77 -10.71 12.40
N LEU A 203 -26.86 -9.87 12.86
CA LEU A 203 -26.98 -9.11 14.10
C LEU A 203 -27.15 -7.63 13.75
N MET A 204 -28.06 -6.95 14.46
CA MET A 204 -28.14 -5.50 14.54
C MET A 204 -27.84 -5.06 15.96
N PHE A 205 -27.00 -4.04 16.09
CA PHE A 205 -26.55 -3.49 17.36
C PHE A 205 -26.97 -2.04 17.45
N ASP A 206 -27.32 -1.61 18.65
CA ASP A 206 -27.52 -0.21 18.96
C ASP A 206 -27.05 0.10 20.39
N ILE A 207 -26.24 1.16 20.50
CA ILE A 207 -25.67 1.60 21.78
C ILE A 207 -26.78 2.21 22.64
N ASP A 208 -27.02 1.59 23.78
CA ASP A 208 -28.10 1.98 24.67
C ASP A 208 -27.88 3.39 25.26
N ASP A 209 -28.93 4.21 25.18
CA ASP A 209 -28.93 5.58 25.71
C ASP A 209 -27.81 6.47 25.14
N PHE A 210 -27.36 6.23 23.89
CA PHE A 210 -26.29 7.00 23.26
C PHE A 210 -26.56 8.51 23.23
N LYS A 211 -27.80 8.92 22.95
CA LYS A 211 -28.21 10.33 23.05
C LYS A 211 -27.92 10.93 24.43
N ARG A 212 -28.13 10.17 25.52
CA ARG A 212 -27.83 10.63 26.89
C ARG A 212 -26.34 10.85 27.09
N ILE A 213 -25.49 10.03 26.49
CA ILE A 213 -24.02 10.21 26.51
C ILE A 213 -23.66 11.54 25.85
N ASN A 214 -24.20 11.81 24.66
CA ASN A 214 -23.98 13.07 23.95
C ASN A 214 -24.50 14.29 24.73
N ASP A 215 -25.72 14.19 25.27
CA ASP A 215 -26.37 15.30 25.97
C ASP A 215 -25.64 15.65 27.29
N LEU A 216 -25.04 14.66 27.98
CA LEU A 216 -24.33 14.86 29.25
C LEU A 216 -22.85 15.21 29.07
N HIS A 217 -22.18 14.62 28.09
CA HIS A 217 -20.71 14.66 27.97
C HIS A 217 -20.22 15.25 26.64
N GLY A 218 -21.12 15.67 25.76
CA GLY A 218 -20.82 16.26 24.46
C GLY A 218 -20.52 15.22 23.37
N HIS A 219 -20.60 15.66 22.12
CA HIS A 219 -20.44 14.81 20.93
C HIS A 219 -19.09 14.11 20.85
N ASN A 220 -17.99 14.75 21.27
CA ASN A 220 -16.68 14.12 21.28
C ASN A 220 -16.66 12.85 22.15
N THR A 221 -17.36 12.86 23.30
CA THR A 221 -17.46 11.68 24.17
C THR A 221 -18.30 10.58 23.52
N GLY A 222 -19.36 10.95 22.80
CA GLY A 222 -20.14 10.00 21.99
C GLY A 222 -19.30 9.35 20.89
N ASP A 223 -18.48 10.14 20.19
CA ASP A 223 -17.58 9.65 19.16
C ASP A 223 -16.56 8.64 19.72
N GLU A 224 -15.99 8.92 20.90
CA GLU A 224 -15.10 7.98 21.59
C GLU A 224 -15.82 6.72 22.06
N ALA A 225 -17.08 6.82 22.52
CA ALA A 225 -17.89 5.65 22.86
C ALA A 225 -18.15 4.76 21.63
N ILE A 226 -18.40 5.36 20.46
CA ILE A 226 -18.56 4.65 19.19
C ILE A 226 -17.28 3.93 18.77
N LYS A 227 -16.12 4.59 18.89
CA LYS A 227 -14.82 3.95 18.59
C LYS A 227 -14.56 2.77 19.51
N LEU A 228 -14.72 2.97 20.82
CA LEU A 228 -14.49 1.94 21.83
C LEU A 228 -15.42 0.73 21.66
N PHE A 229 -16.69 0.98 21.33
CA PHE A 229 -17.64 -0.06 20.95
C PHE A 229 -17.13 -0.84 19.72
N SER A 230 -16.75 -0.12 18.66
CA SER A 230 -16.30 -0.72 17.40
C SER A 230 -15.08 -1.61 17.60
N GLU A 231 -14.11 -1.17 18.41
CA GLU A 231 -12.91 -1.94 18.76
C GLU A 231 -13.23 -3.22 19.54
N CYS A 232 -14.11 -3.16 20.55
CA CYS A 232 -14.56 -4.34 21.31
C CYS A 232 -15.22 -5.38 20.40
N ILE A 233 -16.06 -4.95 19.46
CA ILE A 233 -16.70 -5.88 18.51
C ILE A 233 -15.68 -6.44 17.51
N MET A 234 -14.77 -5.61 16.99
CA MET A 234 -13.73 -6.03 16.04
C MET A 234 -12.76 -7.06 16.62
N THR A 235 -12.45 -6.96 17.92
CA THR A 235 -11.60 -7.97 18.61
C THR A 235 -12.34 -9.27 18.90
N SER A 236 -13.68 -9.24 18.91
CA SER A 236 -14.54 -10.39 19.23
C SER A 236 -15.00 -11.17 18.00
N LYS A 237 -14.97 -10.54 16.80
CA LYS A 237 -15.42 -11.12 15.53
C LYS A 237 -14.37 -12.03 14.90
N ARG A 238 -14.80 -12.91 14.00
CA ARG A 238 -13.92 -13.73 13.15
C ARG A 238 -13.47 -12.95 11.91
N SER A 239 -12.44 -13.44 11.23
CA SER A 239 -11.89 -12.77 10.05
C SER A 239 -12.89 -12.64 8.90
N TYR A 240 -13.78 -13.63 8.74
CA TYR A 240 -14.80 -13.68 7.69
C TYR A 240 -16.15 -13.05 8.09
N ASP A 241 -16.32 -12.62 9.34
CA ASP A 241 -17.51 -11.89 9.76
C ASP A 241 -17.48 -10.47 9.17
N ILE A 242 -18.59 -10.04 8.58
CA ILE A 242 -18.73 -8.73 7.92
C ILE A 242 -19.39 -7.79 8.92
N PHE A 243 -18.70 -6.73 9.33
CA PHE A 243 -19.19 -5.78 10.33
C PHE A 243 -19.16 -4.35 9.78
N GLY A 244 -20.27 -3.62 9.93
CA GLY A 244 -20.39 -2.27 9.40
C GLY A 244 -21.29 -1.36 10.23
N ARG A 245 -21.07 -0.06 10.10
CA ARG A 245 -21.89 0.99 10.70
C ARG A 245 -22.96 1.42 9.71
N ILE A 246 -24.23 1.26 10.09
CA ILE A 246 -25.39 1.47 9.19
C ILE A 246 -26.17 2.75 9.51
N GLY A 247 -25.91 3.35 10.67
CA GLY A 247 -26.53 4.59 11.15
C GLY A 247 -25.62 5.36 12.12
N GLY A 248 -26.20 6.27 12.91
CA GLY A 248 -25.46 7.09 13.88
C GLY A 248 -24.83 6.24 14.99
N GLU A 249 -25.67 5.54 15.74
CA GLU A 249 -25.28 4.60 16.81
C GLU A 249 -25.63 3.13 16.48
N GLU A 250 -25.96 2.88 15.21
CA GLU A 250 -26.47 1.59 14.71
C GLU A 250 -25.42 0.86 13.88
N PHE A 251 -25.24 -0.43 14.18
CA PHE A 251 -24.28 -1.31 13.49
C PHE A 251 -24.95 -2.61 13.09
N ALA A 252 -24.37 -3.30 12.12
CA ALA A 252 -24.82 -4.62 11.73
C ALA A 252 -23.66 -5.56 11.42
N MET A 253 -23.86 -6.85 11.70
CA MET A 253 -22.89 -7.90 11.44
C MET A 253 -23.54 -9.08 10.71
N ILE A 254 -22.87 -9.59 9.69
CA ILE A 254 -23.19 -10.88 9.05
C ILE A 254 -22.25 -11.93 9.61
N LEU A 255 -22.82 -13.06 10.01
CA LEU A 255 -22.12 -14.26 10.45
C LEU A 255 -22.35 -15.38 9.41
N PRO A 256 -21.47 -15.53 8.43
CA PRO A 256 -21.54 -16.62 7.46
C PRO A 256 -21.40 -17.98 8.17
N GLU A 257 -22.09 -19.00 7.63
CA GLU A 257 -21.98 -20.40 8.07
C GLU A 257 -22.15 -20.57 9.60
N THR A 258 -23.03 -19.78 10.19
CA THR A 258 -23.26 -19.76 11.63
C THR A 258 -24.73 -20.01 11.92
N GLU A 259 -25.01 -21.10 12.64
CA GLU A 259 -26.34 -21.43 13.15
C GLU A 259 -26.76 -20.50 14.29
N LEU A 260 -28.07 -20.31 14.45
CA LEU A 260 -28.64 -19.39 15.43
C LEU A 260 -28.10 -19.55 16.86
N ALA A 261 -27.93 -20.78 17.36
CA ALA A 261 -27.43 -21.03 18.71
C ALA A 261 -25.98 -20.56 18.91
N SER A 262 -25.14 -20.73 17.89
CA SER A 262 -23.74 -20.25 17.90
C SER A 262 -23.69 -18.73 17.78
N ALA A 263 -24.56 -18.15 16.95
CA ALA A 263 -24.70 -16.71 16.81
C ALA A 263 -25.16 -16.05 18.11
N LEU A 264 -26.14 -16.64 18.82
CA LEU A 264 -26.59 -16.20 20.14
C LEU A 264 -25.44 -16.18 21.15
N THR A 265 -24.64 -17.24 21.20
CA THR A 265 -23.48 -17.33 22.10
C THR A 265 -22.45 -16.24 21.81
N LEU A 266 -22.20 -15.95 20.53
CA LEU A 266 -21.30 -14.87 20.13
C LEU A 266 -21.87 -13.49 20.47
N ALA A 267 -23.16 -13.27 20.22
CA ALA A 267 -23.86 -12.02 20.51
C ALA A 267 -23.84 -11.69 22.00
N GLU A 268 -24.11 -12.67 22.87
CA GLU A 268 -24.04 -12.48 24.32
C GLU A 268 -22.63 -12.15 24.79
N ARG A 269 -21.61 -12.83 24.25
CA ARG A 269 -20.22 -12.50 24.57
C ARG A 269 -19.84 -11.08 24.14
N MET A 270 -20.31 -10.64 22.97
CA MET A 270 -20.11 -9.26 22.51
C MET A 270 -20.83 -8.26 23.41
N ARG A 271 -22.07 -8.54 23.80
CA ARG A 271 -22.84 -7.72 24.75
C ARG A 271 -22.11 -7.58 26.09
N GLU A 272 -21.65 -8.70 26.66
CA GLU A 272 -20.86 -8.72 27.90
C GLU A 272 -19.52 -7.96 27.74
N CYS A 273 -18.83 -8.08 26.60
CA CYS A 273 -17.63 -7.28 26.33
C CYS A 273 -17.94 -5.78 26.41
N VAL A 274 -19.02 -5.34 25.76
CA VAL A 274 -19.43 -3.94 25.74
C VAL A 274 -19.85 -3.44 27.13
N GLU A 275 -20.64 -4.23 27.87
CA GLU A 275 -21.07 -3.89 29.22
C GLU A 275 -19.89 -3.66 30.19
N ASN A 276 -18.76 -4.33 29.96
CA ASN A 276 -17.55 -4.18 30.77
C ASN A 276 -16.64 -3.03 30.32
N LEU A 277 -16.98 -2.30 29.25
CA LEU A 277 -16.22 -1.14 28.80
C LEU A 277 -16.36 0.02 29.77
N THR A 278 -15.24 0.72 29.98
CA THR A 278 -15.21 2.00 30.68
C THR A 278 -14.44 3.00 29.85
N LEU A 279 -15.10 4.10 29.50
CA LEU A 279 -14.51 5.23 28.78
C LEU A 279 -14.07 6.30 29.80
N PRO A 280 -12.76 6.50 30.01
CA PRO A 280 -12.28 7.51 30.93
C PRO A 280 -12.43 8.92 30.34
N LEU A 281 -12.97 9.84 31.13
CA LEU A 281 -13.10 11.25 30.78
C LEU A 281 -11.92 12.07 31.31
N VAL A 282 -11.67 13.21 30.66
CA VAL A 282 -10.67 14.21 31.11
C VAL A 282 -11.01 14.76 32.50
N SER A 283 -12.28 14.76 32.89
CA SER A 283 -12.74 15.14 34.24
C SER A 283 -12.32 14.16 35.33
N GLY A 284 -11.85 12.95 34.99
CA GLY A 284 -11.55 11.86 35.91
C GLY A 284 -12.74 10.95 36.22
N GLU A 285 -13.91 11.22 35.63
CA GLU A 285 -15.07 10.32 35.68
C GLU A 285 -14.97 9.25 34.58
N ASN A 286 -15.69 8.14 34.74
CA ASN A 286 -15.80 7.10 33.72
C ASN A 286 -17.24 7.04 33.19
N VAL A 287 -17.39 6.90 31.88
CA VAL A 287 -18.67 6.60 31.22
C VAL A 287 -18.73 5.11 30.94
N SER A 288 -19.83 4.49 31.36
CA SER A 288 -20.18 3.11 30.99
C SER A 288 -21.46 3.15 30.16
N PHE A 289 -21.54 2.25 29.20
CA PHE A 289 -22.68 2.10 28.30
C PHE A 289 -22.88 0.62 27.97
N THR A 290 -24.07 0.28 27.48
CA THR A 290 -24.43 -1.09 27.08
C THR A 290 -24.88 -1.11 25.63
N VAL A 291 -25.14 -2.30 25.10
CA VAL A 291 -25.66 -2.48 23.74
C VAL A 291 -26.85 -3.42 23.79
N SER A 292 -27.88 -3.09 23.01
CA SER A 292 -28.97 -4.02 22.69
C SER A 292 -28.72 -4.65 21.33
N ILE A 293 -29.02 -5.95 21.19
CA ILE A 293 -28.74 -6.70 19.97
C ILE A 293 -30.00 -7.43 19.48
N GLY A 294 -30.37 -7.18 18.22
CA GLY A 294 -31.35 -7.99 17.49
C GLY A 294 -30.65 -9.00 16.59
N LEU A 295 -30.91 -10.28 16.79
CA LEU A 295 -30.33 -11.38 16.04
C LEU A 295 -31.40 -12.06 15.18
N THR A 296 -31.04 -12.56 14.01
CA THR A 296 -31.93 -13.40 13.20
C THR A 296 -31.14 -14.35 12.33
N GLU A 297 -31.67 -15.55 12.11
CA GLU A 297 -31.15 -16.50 11.12
C GLU A 297 -31.83 -16.30 9.76
N TYR A 298 -31.07 -16.43 8.68
CA TYR A 298 -31.57 -16.41 7.31
C TYR A 298 -32.55 -17.56 7.07
N SER A 299 -33.67 -17.24 6.42
CA SER A 299 -34.67 -18.20 5.94
C SER A 299 -34.84 -18.04 4.43
N GLU A 300 -35.15 -19.14 3.72
CA GLU A 300 -35.48 -19.10 2.29
C GLU A 300 -36.70 -18.19 1.97
N GLN A 301 -37.48 -17.83 2.99
CA GLN A 301 -38.60 -16.89 2.86
C GLN A 301 -38.17 -15.42 2.86
N ASP A 302 -36.91 -15.12 3.20
CA ASP A 302 -36.38 -13.76 3.16
C ASP A 302 -36.06 -13.36 1.71
N ASP A 303 -36.75 -12.32 1.23
CA ASP A 303 -36.50 -11.71 -0.08
C ASP A 303 -35.33 -10.70 0.02
N GLY A 304 -34.12 -11.24 0.05
CA GLY A 304 -32.89 -10.45 0.07
C GLY A 304 -32.51 -9.87 1.43
N ILE A 305 -31.44 -9.07 1.45
CA ILE A 305 -30.82 -8.62 2.70
C ILE A 305 -31.71 -7.69 3.52
N PHE A 306 -32.55 -6.88 2.86
CA PHE A 306 -33.41 -5.91 3.53
C PHE A 306 -34.53 -6.59 4.33
N ALA A 307 -35.02 -7.75 3.90
CA ALA A 307 -35.98 -8.54 4.67
C ALA A 307 -35.35 -9.06 5.97
N LEU A 308 -34.10 -9.51 5.90
CA LEU A 308 -33.35 -10.00 7.05
C LEU A 308 -33.00 -8.86 8.03
N LEU A 309 -32.54 -7.71 7.53
CA LEU A 309 -32.33 -6.50 8.34
C LEU A 309 -33.62 -6.07 9.04
N SER A 310 -34.75 -6.06 8.34
CA SER A 310 -36.04 -5.68 8.92
C SER A 310 -36.48 -6.64 10.04
N ARG A 311 -36.07 -7.91 10.01
CA ARG A 311 -36.33 -8.86 11.10
C ARG A 311 -35.42 -8.61 12.30
N ALA A 312 -34.13 -8.43 12.07
CA ALA A 312 -33.17 -8.10 13.13
C ALA A 312 -33.53 -6.79 13.83
N ASP A 313 -33.97 -5.77 13.08
CA ASP A 313 -34.40 -4.49 13.62
C ASP A 313 -35.61 -4.64 14.57
N ARG A 314 -36.59 -5.48 14.21
CA ARG A 314 -37.72 -5.80 15.11
C ARG A 314 -37.25 -6.47 16.39
N ASN A 315 -36.30 -7.40 16.29
CA ASN A 315 -35.74 -8.06 17.47
C ASN A 315 -34.94 -7.07 18.34
N LEU A 316 -34.19 -6.17 17.73
CA LEU A 316 -33.47 -5.09 18.43
C LEU A 316 -34.45 -4.14 19.14
N TYR A 317 -35.56 -3.79 18.49
CA TYR A 317 -36.63 -3.00 19.10
C TYR A 317 -37.21 -3.71 20.33
N ILE A 318 -37.47 -5.02 20.24
CA ILE A 318 -37.92 -5.82 21.39
C ILE A 318 -36.87 -5.80 22.51
N ALA A 319 -35.58 -5.97 22.20
CA ALA A 319 -34.50 -5.92 23.18
C ALA A 319 -34.49 -4.59 23.95
N LYS A 320 -34.58 -3.47 23.23
CA LYS A 320 -34.67 -2.13 23.83
C LYS A 320 -35.89 -1.96 24.74
N HIS A 321 -37.02 -2.56 24.38
CA HIS A 321 -38.25 -2.50 25.18
C HIS A 321 -38.28 -3.48 26.37
N GLN A 322 -37.44 -4.51 26.37
CA GLN A 322 -37.31 -5.48 27.47
C GLN A 322 -36.37 -5.04 28.60
N GLY A 323 -35.81 -3.83 28.50
CA GLY A 323 -34.91 -3.28 29.52
C GLY A 323 -33.51 -2.97 29.02
N LYS A 324 -33.24 -3.15 27.71
CA LYS A 324 -31.93 -2.93 27.07
C LYS A 324 -30.86 -3.91 27.57
N ASN A 325 -29.62 -3.76 27.10
CA ASN A 325 -28.49 -4.62 27.50
C ASN A 325 -28.84 -6.12 27.39
N CYS A 326 -29.42 -6.52 26.27
CA CYS A 326 -29.83 -7.90 26.03
C CYS A 326 -29.81 -8.25 24.54
N VAL A 327 -29.82 -9.55 24.26
CA VAL A 327 -29.94 -10.10 22.91
C VAL A 327 -31.34 -10.69 22.72
N VAL A 328 -31.99 -10.39 21.60
CA VAL A 328 -33.27 -10.99 21.19
C VAL A 328 -33.12 -11.64 19.82
N ALA A 329 -33.62 -12.86 19.66
CA ALA A 329 -33.62 -13.64 18.42
C ALA A 329 -35.03 -14.08 18.01
#